data_AF-A0A9C8WRB7-F1
#
_entry.id   AF-A0A9C8WRB7-F1
#
_cell.length_a   1.000
_cell.length_b   1.000
_cell.length_c   1.000
_cell.angle_alpha   90.00
_cell.angle_beta   90.00
_cell.angle_gamma   90.00
#
_symmetry.space_group_name_H-M   'P 1'
#
loop_
_entity.id
_entity.type
_entity.pdbx_description
1 polymer ?
#
loop_
_entity_poly.entity_id
_entity_poly.type
_entity_poly.pdbx_seq_one_letter_code
_entity_poly.pdbx_strand_id
1 'polypeptide(L)'
;MTKIQQALSLFCLVTLFAVPLAFAQNPTTIVENAYQDVLGRRADQEGMRNFRSKIIDQGWTEGQVREALRNSPEYKKTGADRIIKRAYEDILNRAPDRGGMELYRKNILEQNWSEKQVRDSLRQSQEYLNKHR
;
A
#
# COMPACT_ATOMS: atom_id res chain seq x y z
N MET A 1 -12.67 -75.03 -9.27
CA MET A 1 -12.09 -73.68 -9.19
C MET A 1 -13.20 -72.69 -8.89
N THR A 2 -13.33 -72.40 -7.60
CA THR A 2 -14.23 -71.46 -6.92
C THR A 2 -13.88 -70.01 -7.25
N LYS A 3 -14.85 -69.16 -7.60
CA LYS A 3 -15.04 -67.75 -7.17
C LYS A 3 -16.51 -67.36 -7.50
N ILE A 4 -17.45 -67.55 -6.56
CA ILE A 4 -17.87 -66.61 -5.50
C ILE A 4 -18.64 -65.40 -6.09
N GLN A 5 -19.94 -65.41 -5.78
CA GLN A 5 -20.92 -64.33 -5.89
C GLN A 5 -20.49 -63.05 -5.13
N GLN A 6 -21.32 -62.01 -5.31
CA GLN A 6 -21.65 -60.91 -4.37
C GLN A 6 -20.90 -59.60 -4.62
N ALA A 7 -21.43 -58.41 -4.39
CA ALA A 7 -22.78 -57.83 -4.22
C ALA A 7 -22.55 -56.35 -3.83
N LEU A 8 -23.56 -55.51 -4.01
CA LEU A 8 -23.89 -54.33 -3.18
C LEU A 8 -22.92 -53.12 -3.09
N SER A 9 -23.45 -52.00 -3.61
CA SER A 9 -23.79 -50.77 -2.86
C SER A 9 -22.70 -49.76 -2.44
N LEU A 10 -23.09 -48.49 -2.63
CA LEU A 10 -22.77 -47.29 -1.85
C LEU A 10 -21.33 -46.74 -1.89
N PHE A 11 -21.18 -45.53 -2.46
CA PHE A 11 -20.49 -44.34 -1.94
C PHE A 11 -20.11 -43.46 -3.15
N CYS A 12 -20.83 -42.36 -3.41
CA CYS A 12 -20.51 -41.03 -2.89
C CYS A 12 -19.46 -40.29 -3.75
N LEU A 13 -19.65 -38.96 -3.82
CA LEU A 13 -18.74 -37.93 -4.35
C LEU A 13 -18.67 -37.82 -5.89
N VAL A 14 -18.90 -36.67 -6.51
CA VAL A 14 -19.19 -35.30 -6.07
C VAL A 14 -19.92 -34.71 -7.26
N THR A 15 -21.06 -34.07 -7.02
CA THR A 15 -21.69 -33.20 -7.99
C THR A 15 -20.65 -32.25 -8.52
N LEU A 16 -20.47 -32.28 -9.84
CA LEU A 16 -19.69 -31.36 -10.66
C LEU A 16 -20.24 -29.93 -10.45
N PHE A 17 -20.00 -29.34 -9.28
CA PHE A 17 -19.98 -27.91 -9.14
C PHE A 17 -18.78 -27.48 -9.98
N ALA A 18 -19.06 -27.14 -11.23
CA ALA A 18 -18.26 -26.21 -11.98
C ALA A 18 -18.14 -24.97 -11.09
N VAL A 19 -17.08 -24.94 -10.26
CA VAL A 19 -16.62 -23.73 -9.64
C VAL A 19 -16.37 -22.82 -10.84
N PRO A 20 -17.17 -21.75 -11.04
CA PRO A 20 -16.84 -20.84 -12.10
C PRO A 20 -15.41 -20.41 -11.82
N LEU A 21 -14.51 -20.57 -12.81
CA LEU A 21 -13.26 -19.84 -12.85
C LEU A 21 -13.66 -18.35 -12.93
N ALA A 22 -14.12 -17.79 -11.82
CA ALA A 22 -13.98 -16.38 -11.58
C ALA A 22 -12.51 -16.10 -11.84
N PHE A 23 -12.22 -15.08 -12.64
CA PHE A 23 -10.88 -14.58 -12.87
C PHE A 23 -10.27 -14.23 -11.51
N ALA A 24 -9.71 -15.23 -10.83
CA ALA A 24 -9.06 -15.07 -9.54
C ALA A 24 -7.72 -14.44 -9.88
N GLN A 25 -7.74 -13.12 -10.06
CA GLN A 25 -6.54 -12.31 -10.08
C GLN A 25 -5.69 -12.79 -8.90
N ASN A 26 -4.43 -13.14 -9.16
CA ASN A 26 -3.56 -13.67 -8.14
C ASN A 26 -3.55 -12.67 -6.97
N PRO A 27 -3.85 -13.10 -5.72
CA PRO A 27 -3.87 -12.19 -4.57
C PRO A 27 -2.62 -11.32 -4.46
N THR A 28 -1.47 -11.86 -4.88
CA THR A 28 -0.20 -11.13 -4.95
C THR A 28 -0.28 -9.95 -5.93
N THR A 29 -0.77 -10.17 -7.14
CA THR A 29 -0.92 -9.13 -8.18
C THR A 29 -1.91 -8.04 -7.75
N ILE A 30 -3.01 -8.43 -7.10
CA ILE A 30 -3.98 -7.48 -6.51
C ILE A 30 -3.27 -6.55 -5.53
N VAL A 31 -2.47 -7.11 -4.62
CA VAL A 31 -1.74 -6.32 -3.62
C VAL A 31 -0.68 -5.45 -4.27
N GLU A 32 0.10 -5.97 -5.22
CA GLU A 32 1.11 -5.18 -5.94
C GLU A 32 0.49 -3.97 -6.65
N ASN A 33 -0.60 -4.18 -7.39
CA ASN A 33 -1.30 -3.11 -8.09
C ASN A 33 -1.87 -2.08 -7.11
N ALA A 34 -2.48 -2.53 -6.01
CA ALA A 34 -3.01 -1.63 -4.99
C ALA A 34 -1.91 -0.77 -4.34
N TYR A 35 -0.75 -1.34 -4.04
CA TYR A 35 0.40 -0.59 -3.51
C TYR A 35 0.95 0.42 -4.52
N GLN A 36 1.10 0.00 -5.78
CA GLN A 36 1.61 0.88 -6.83
C GLN A 36 0.65 2.04 -7.08
N ASP A 37 -0.65 1.79 -7.14
CA ASP A 37 -1.65 2.82 -7.42
C ASP A 37 -1.85 3.79 -6.25
N VAL A 38 -1.88 3.28 -5.01
CA VAL A 38 -2.20 4.10 -3.83
C VAL A 38 -0.96 4.77 -3.24
N LEU A 39 0.16 4.06 -3.19
CA LEU A 39 1.39 4.52 -2.53
C LEU A 39 2.51 4.86 -3.52
N GLY A 40 2.39 4.50 -4.80
CA GLY A 40 3.42 4.77 -5.80
C GLY A 40 4.69 3.93 -5.61
N ARG A 41 4.62 2.83 -4.86
CA ARG A 41 5.75 1.93 -4.58
C ARG A 41 5.30 0.48 -4.59
N ARG A 42 6.25 -0.45 -4.68
CA ARG A 42 5.98 -1.88 -4.47
C ARG A 42 5.70 -2.18 -3.01
N ALA A 43 4.85 -3.18 -2.77
CA ALA A 43 4.62 -3.74 -1.45
C ALA A 43 5.92 -4.32 -0.89
N ASP A 44 6.20 -4.06 0.39
CA ASP A 44 7.22 -4.80 1.11
C ASP A 44 6.70 -6.20 1.50
N GLN A 45 7.60 -7.04 2.01
CA GLN A 45 7.28 -8.43 2.32
C GLN A 45 6.20 -8.57 3.40
N GLU A 46 6.14 -7.65 4.36
CA GLU A 46 5.18 -7.69 5.45
C GLU A 46 3.79 -7.26 4.98
N GLY A 47 3.71 -6.11 4.29
CA GLY A 47 2.50 -5.61 3.66
C GLY A 47 1.91 -6.62 2.67
N MET A 48 2.76 -7.24 1.85
CA MET A 48 2.36 -8.30 0.93
C MET A 48 1.71 -9.48 1.66
N ARG A 49 2.35 -10.00 2.72
CA ARG A 49 1.80 -11.12 3.48
C ARG A 49 0.47 -10.77 4.15
N ASN A 50 0.37 -9.59 4.75
CA ASN A 50 -0.81 -9.14 5.49
C ASN A 50 -2.03 -8.98 4.56
N PHE A 51 -1.89 -8.27 3.45
CA PHE A 51 -3.04 -8.10 2.54
C PHE A 51 -3.36 -9.37 1.76
N ARG A 52 -2.35 -10.20 1.44
CA ARG A 52 -2.59 -11.50 0.82
C ARG A 52 -3.41 -12.42 1.73
N SER A 53 -3.11 -12.49 3.04
CA SER A 53 -3.92 -13.30 3.96
C SER A 53 -5.33 -12.73 4.10
N LYS A 54 -5.52 -11.41 4.10
CA LYS A 54 -6.86 -10.79 4.09
C LYS A 54 -7.67 -11.15 2.84
N ILE A 55 -7.04 -11.20 1.66
CA ILE A 55 -7.72 -11.60 0.43
C ILE A 55 -8.11 -13.09 0.49
N ILE A 56 -7.19 -13.96 0.91
CA ILE A 56 -7.38 -15.42 0.92
C ILE A 56 -8.35 -15.86 2.02
N ASP A 57 -8.12 -15.39 3.26
CA ASP A 57 -8.79 -15.91 4.45
C ASP A 57 -10.10 -15.17 4.73
N GLN A 58 -10.20 -13.89 4.34
CA GLN A 58 -11.34 -13.03 4.64
C GLN A 58 -12.10 -12.59 3.38
N GLY A 59 -11.68 -13.02 2.19
CA GLY A 59 -12.34 -12.70 0.93
C GLY A 59 -12.27 -11.21 0.56
N TRP A 60 -11.24 -10.48 1.01
CA TRP A 60 -11.10 -9.07 0.68
C TRP A 60 -10.98 -8.82 -0.82
N THR A 61 -11.66 -7.79 -1.29
CA THR A 61 -11.57 -7.28 -2.66
C THR A 61 -10.39 -6.32 -2.82
N GLU A 62 -9.95 -6.10 -4.05
CA GLU A 62 -8.94 -5.09 -4.37
C GLU A 62 -9.33 -3.70 -3.87
N GLY A 63 -10.61 -3.32 -3.99
CA GLY A 63 -11.12 -2.03 -3.51
C GLY A 63 -10.93 -1.86 -2.00
N GLN A 64 -11.17 -2.92 -1.22
CA GLN A 64 -10.95 -2.91 0.24
C GLN A 64 -9.47 -2.80 0.60
N VAL A 65 -8.58 -3.46 -0.16
CA VAL A 65 -7.12 -3.31 0.02
C VAL A 65 -6.70 -1.87 -0.26
N ARG A 66 -7.13 -1.30 -1.39
CA ARG A 66 -6.84 0.11 -1.74
C ARG A 66 -7.34 1.08 -0.67
N GLU A 67 -8.52 0.84 -0.12
CA GLU A 67 -9.08 1.67 0.95
C GLU A 67 -8.30 1.55 2.26
N ALA A 68 -7.94 0.35 2.66
CA ALA A 68 -7.10 0.14 3.84
C ALA A 68 -5.71 0.79 3.68
N LEU A 69 -5.14 0.74 2.48
CA LEU A 69 -3.90 1.45 2.17
C LEU A 69 -4.06 2.96 2.29
N ARG A 70 -5.13 3.56 1.74
CA ARG A 70 -5.41 5.00 1.87
C ARG A 70 -5.54 5.46 3.33
N ASN A 71 -6.11 4.61 4.17
CA ASN A 71 -6.29 4.90 5.60
C ASN A 71 -5.05 4.57 6.45
N SER A 72 -4.03 3.96 5.86
CA SER A 72 -2.83 3.55 6.60
C SER A 72 -1.95 4.74 7.02
N PRO A 73 -1.19 4.60 8.13
CA PRO A 73 -0.13 5.56 8.47
C PRO A 73 0.90 5.75 7.35
N GLU A 74 1.06 4.72 6.53
CA GLU A 74 1.99 4.71 5.42
C GLU A 74 1.60 5.65 4.28
N TYR A 75 0.31 5.72 3.97
CA TYR A 75 -0.23 6.68 3.01
C TYR A 75 -0.04 8.11 3.49
N LYS A 76 -0.30 8.37 4.79
CA LYS A 76 -0.04 9.69 5.40
C LYS A 76 1.42 10.07 5.30
N LYS A 77 2.34 9.16 5.63
CA LYS A 77 3.79 9.37 5.50
C LYS A 77 4.20 9.65 4.06
N THR A 78 3.71 8.86 3.10
CA THR A 78 4.01 9.03 1.67
C THR A 78 3.45 10.35 1.13
N GLY A 79 2.27 10.76 1.59
CA GLY A 79 1.70 12.08 1.31
C GLY A 79 2.57 13.22 1.83
N ALA A 80 2.97 13.16 3.11
CA ALA A 80 3.89 14.11 3.71
C ALA A 80 5.21 14.21 2.93
N ASP A 81 5.79 13.05 2.57
CA ASP A 81 7.03 12.99 1.82
C ASP A 81 6.92 13.66 0.43
N ARG A 82 5.79 13.48 -0.27
CA ARG A 82 5.52 14.16 -1.55
C ARG A 82 5.35 15.66 -1.41
N ILE A 83 4.74 16.13 -0.32
CA ILE A 83 4.59 17.56 -0.01
C ILE A 83 5.96 18.20 0.22
N ILE A 84 6.79 17.57 1.05
CA ILE A 84 8.11 18.07 1.41
C ILE A 84 9.02 18.15 0.19
N LYS A 85 9.10 17.07 -0.60
CA LYS A 85 9.95 17.03 -1.81
C LYS A 85 9.58 18.14 -2.79
N ARG A 86 8.30 18.30 -3.12
CA ARG A 86 7.83 19.39 -4.00
C ARG A 86 8.14 20.76 -3.43
N ALA A 87 7.92 20.98 -2.14
CA ALA A 87 8.21 22.28 -1.53
C ALA A 87 9.72 22.64 -1.60
N TYR A 88 10.60 21.65 -1.40
CA TYR A 88 12.05 21.81 -1.53
C TYR A 88 12.48 22.08 -2.97
N GLU A 89 11.93 21.33 -3.93
CA GLU A 89 12.20 21.55 -5.36
C GLU A 89 11.74 22.94 -5.81
N ASP A 90 10.52 23.34 -5.46
CA ASP A 90 9.95 24.63 -5.86
C ASP A 90 10.66 25.84 -5.24
N ILE A 91 11.08 25.76 -3.98
CA ILE A 91 11.63 26.90 -3.22
C ILE A 91 13.16 26.94 -3.28
N LEU A 92 13.80 25.79 -3.10
CA LEU A 92 15.25 25.67 -2.98
C LEU A 92 15.92 25.08 -4.22
N ASN A 93 15.15 24.56 -5.19
CA ASN A 93 15.68 23.92 -6.40
C ASN A 93 16.66 22.77 -6.10
N ARG A 94 16.35 22.01 -5.04
CA ARG A 94 17.11 20.82 -4.61
C ARG A 94 16.17 19.83 -3.92
N ALA A 95 16.58 18.57 -3.84
CA ALA A 95 15.91 17.61 -2.97
C ALA A 95 16.19 17.91 -1.47
N PRO A 96 15.26 17.56 -0.56
CA PRO A 96 15.51 17.65 0.87
C PRO A 96 16.65 16.69 1.27
N ASP A 97 17.51 17.13 2.19
CA ASP A 97 18.40 16.22 2.91
C ASP A 97 17.61 15.41 3.96
N ARG A 98 18.29 14.43 4.58
CA ARG A 98 17.67 13.55 5.58
C ARG A 98 17.09 14.34 6.76
N GLY A 99 17.79 15.36 7.24
CA GLY A 99 17.39 16.15 8.41
C GLY A 99 16.15 16.99 8.12
N GLY A 100 16.15 17.71 7.00
CA GLY A 100 15.00 18.47 6.52
C GLY A 100 13.78 17.58 6.28
N MET A 101 13.98 16.42 5.63
CA MET A 101 12.93 15.46 5.38
C MET A 101 12.27 14.96 6.67
N GLU A 102 13.06 14.63 7.69
CA GLU A 102 12.56 14.14 8.97
C GLU A 102 11.84 15.23 9.77
N LEU A 103 12.42 16.44 9.83
CA LEU A 103 11.85 17.58 10.52
C LEU A 103 10.45 17.92 10.00
N TYR A 104 10.30 18.14 8.69
CA TYR A 104 9.00 18.52 8.14
C TYR A 104 8.01 17.35 8.16
N ARG A 105 8.47 16.10 8.02
CA ARG A 105 7.60 14.92 8.17
C ARG A 105 7.00 14.88 9.57
N LYS A 106 7.82 15.09 10.59
CA LYS A 106 7.36 15.18 11.99
C LYS A 106 6.30 16.27 12.15
N ASN A 107 6.56 17.46 11.62
CA ASN A 107 5.62 18.58 11.72
C ASN A 107 4.28 18.29 11.00
N ILE A 108 4.31 17.66 9.83
CA ILE A 108 3.07 17.28 9.12
C ILE A 108 2.30 16.20 9.90
N LEU A 109 2.98 15.15 10.37
CA LEU A 109 2.32 13.98 10.95
C LEU A 109 1.89 14.18 12.41
N GLU A 110 2.68 14.93 13.20
CA GLU A 110 2.43 15.10 14.63
C GLU A 110 1.76 16.44 14.95
N GLN A 111 2.11 17.50 14.21
CA GLN A 111 1.59 18.86 14.45
C GLN A 111 0.54 19.29 13.42
N ASN A 112 0.12 18.39 12.53
CA ASN A 112 -0.86 18.67 11.46
C ASN A 112 -0.50 19.87 10.58
N TRP A 113 0.79 20.08 10.31
CA TRP A 113 1.20 21.15 9.40
C TRP A 113 0.65 20.95 7.99
N SER A 114 0.13 22.04 7.43
CA SER A 114 -0.26 22.14 6.02
C SER A 114 0.95 22.32 5.10
N GLU A 115 0.77 22.02 3.82
CA GLU A 115 1.79 22.32 2.78
C GLU A 115 2.19 23.81 2.78
N LYS A 116 1.24 24.72 3.03
CA LYS A 116 1.53 26.15 3.15
C LYS A 116 2.51 26.44 4.28
N GLN A 117 2.30 25.86 5.46
CA GLN A 117 3.20 26.06 6.61
C GLN A 117 4.61 25.51 6.34
N VAL A 118 4.71 24.36 5.66
CA VAL A 118 6.01 23.82 5.23
C VAL A 118 6.72 24.78 4.29
N ARG A 119 6.01 25.30 3.27
CA ARG A 119 6.56 26.26 2.31
C ARG A 119 6.97 27.58 2.97
N ASP A 120 6.16 28.11 3.86
CA ASP A 120 6.45 29.36 4.58
C ASP A 120 7.69 29.20 5.48
N SER A 121 7.78 28.09 6.22
CA SER A 121 8.95 27.77 7.03
C SER A 121 10.22 27.58 6.20
N LEU A 122 10.12 26.96 5.02
CA LEU A 122 11.25 26.82 4.09
C LEU A 122 11.78 28.16 3.60
N ARG A 123 10.91 29.12 3.25
CA ARG A 123 11.33 30.47 2.81
C ARG A 123 12.01 31.28 3.91
N GLN A 124 11.69 30.99 5.16
CA GLN A 124 12.31 31.63 6.34
C GLN A 124 13.58 30.90 6.81
N SER A 125 13.88 29.73 6.23
CA SER A 125 15.03 28.93 6.65
C SER A 125 16.35 29.60 6.28
N GLN A 126 17.39 29.31 7.06
CA GLN A 126 18.75 29.76 6.79
C GLN A 126 19.23 29.30 5.40
N GLU A 127 18.74 28.14 4.92
CA GLU A 127 19.08 27.62 3.59
C GLU A 127 18.56 28.52 2.46
N TYR A 128 17.33 29.02 2.58
CA TYR A 128 16.78 29.97 1.62
C TYR A 128 17.56 31.29 1.63
N LEU A 129 17.91 31.79 2.82
CA LEU A 129 18.70 33.02 2.97
C LEU A 129 20.11 32.88 2.38
N ASN A 130 20.76 31.73 2.57
CA ASN A 130 22.09 31.47 2.02
C ASN A 130 22.09 31.36 0.49
N LYS A 131 20.98 30.92 -0.12
CA LYS A 131 20.82 30.85 -1.57
C LYS A 131 20.62 32.23 -2.23
N HIS A 132 20.08 33.20 -1.49
CA HIS A 132 19.71 34.53 -1.99
C HIS A 132 20.63 35.66 -1.50
N ARG A 133 21.78 35.34 -0.92
CA ARG A 133 22.89 36.28 -0.70
C ARG A 133 23.82 36.27 -1.89
#